data_AF-A0A972HDG5-F1
#
_entry.id   AF-A0A972HDG5-F1
#
_cell.length_a   1.000
_cell.length_b   1.000
_cell.length_c   1.000
_cell.angle_alpha   90.00
_cell.angle_beta   90.00
_cell.angle_gamma   90.00
#
_symmetry.space_group_name_H-M   'P 1'
#
loop_
_entity.id
_entity.type
_entity.pdbx_description
1 polymer ?
#
loop_
_entity_poly.entity_id
_entity_poly.type
_entity_poly.pdbx_seq_one_letter_code
_entity_poly.pdbx_strand_id
1 'polypeptide(L)'
;MITYVGTSTLLKLIIDEEGFDRAALIWQGSDSVASVSLVAVVGDLFLVEVGAELIAEASDLVETEALRGYDAVHLAAALRIGASVFTSSDSASCDAAARRGMHVANPLVV
;
A
#
# COMPACT_ATOMS: atom_id res chain seq x y z
N MET A 1 -17.31 22.93 -12.12
CA MET A 1 -17.73 22.69 -10.72
C MET A 1 -16.60 21.99 -9.99
N ILE A 2 -16.26 22.45 -8.78
CA ILE A 2 -15.22 21.83 -7.94
C ILE A 2 -15.89 20.82 -7.01
N THR A 3 -15.39 19.58 -7.01
CA THR A 3 -15.85 18.51 -6.10
C THR A 3 -14.79 18.25 -5.04
N TYR A 4 -15.17 18.41 -3.78
CA TYR A 4 -14.29 18.06 -2.65
C TYR A 4 -14.46 16.58 -2.30
N VAL A 5 -13.36 15.83 -2.25
CA VAL A 5 -13.36 14.38 -2.03
C VAL A 5 -12.69 14.08 -0.69
N GLY A 6 -13.46 13.48 0.22
CA GLY A 6 -12.96 13.00 1.51
C GLY A 6 -12.18 11.69 1.40
N THR A 7 -11.39 11.36 2.43
CA THR A 7 -10.54 10.16 2.49
C THR A 7 -11.29 8.87 2.18
N SER A 8 -12.51 8.69 2.70
CA SER A 8 -13.30 7.47 2.48
C SER A 8 -13.79 7.28 1.04
N THR A 9 -13.93 8.36 0.28
CA THR A 9 -14.24 8.30 -1.16
C THR A 9 -12.97 8.02 -1.97
N LEU A 10 -11.81 8.51 -1.52
CA LEU A 10 -10.52 8.20 -2.13
C LEU A 10 -10.14 6.73 -1.95
N LEU A 11 -10.36 6.17 -0.75
CA LEU A 11 -10.09 4.75 -0.49
C LEU A 11 -10.85 3.87 -1.48
N LYS A 12 -12.10 4.18 -1.80
CA LYS A 12 -12.91 3.46 -2.80
C LYS A 12 -12.33 3.47 -4.21
N LEU A 13 -11.39 4.35 -4.52
CA LEU A 13 -10.70 4.40 -5.81
C LEU A 13 -9.35 3.67 -5.79
N ILE A 14 -8.82 3.40 -4.60
CA ILE A 14 -7.51 2.77 -4.38
C ILE A 14 -7.67 1.27 -4.06
N ILE A 15 -8.68 0.93 -3.26
CA ILE A 15 -9.01 -0.44 -2.88
C ILE A 15 -10.35 -0.82 -3.50
N ASP A 16 -10.45 -2.08 -3.95
CA ASP A 16 -11.69 -2.65 -4.47
C ASP A 16 -12.65 -2.92 -3.28
N GLU A 17 -13.51 -1.95 -3.00
CA GLU A 17 -14.50 -2.02 -1.93
C GLU A 17 -15.87 -1.47 -2.38
N GLU A 18 -16.90 -1.73 -1.57
CA GLU A 18 -18.26 -1.24 -1.82
C GLU A 18 -18.27 0.28 -2.07
N GLY A 19 -18.83 0.67 -3.22
CA GLY A 19 -18.96 2.08 -3.60
C GLY A 19 -17.91 2.58 -4.60
N PHE A 20 -16.99 1.72 -5.07
CA PHE A 20 -16.04 2.03 -6.16
C PHE A 20 -16.75 2.70 -7.36
N ASP A 21 -17.77 2.04 -7.93
CA ASP A 21 -18.44 2.53 -9.14
C ASP A 21 -19.00 3.94 -8.97
N ARG A 22 -19.58 4.22 -7.81
CA ARG A 22 -20.17 5.53 -7.51
C ARG A 22 -19.09 6.58 -7.27
N ALA A 23 -18.00 6.23 -6.58
CA ALA A 23 -16.85 7.11 -6.38
C ALA A 23 -16.19 7.45 -7.73
N ALA A 24 -16.06 6.47 -8.63
CA ALA A 24 -15.51 6.66 -9.97
C ALA A 24 -16.38 7.60 -10.80
N LEU A 25 -17.71 7.45 -10.77
CA LEU A 25 -18.61 8.38 -11.46
C LEU A 25 -18.52 9.81 -10.92
N ILE A 26 -18.45 9.99 -9.60
CA ILE A 26 -18.27 11.31 -8.97
C ILE A 26 -16.95 11.94 -9.43
N TRP A 27 -15.88 11.13 -9.46
CA TRP A 27 -14.56 11.58 -9.91
C TRP A 27 -14.59 12.02 -11.37
N GLN A 28 -15.04 11.14 -12.27
CA GLN A 28 -15.03 11.39 -13.72
C GLN A 28 -16.00 12.49 -14.15
N GLY A 29 -17.09 12.70 -13.40
CA GLY A 29 -18.06 13.76 -13.66
C GLY A 29 -17.67 15.14 -13.14
N SER A 30 -16.50 15.30 -12.51
CA SER A 30 -16.07 16.56 -11.90
C SER A 30 -15.10 17.33 -12.79
N ASP A 31 -15.37 18.61 -13.05
CA ASP A 31 -14.45 19.47 -13.80
C ASP A 31 -13.12 19.71 -13.05
N SER A 32 -13.16 19.68 -11.72
CA SER A 32 -11.98 19.80 -10.85
C SER A 32 -12.24 19.08 -9.53
N VAL A 33 -11.22 18.41 -9.00
CA VAL A 33 -11.30 17.65 -7.74
C VAL A 33 -10.31 18.23 -6.71
N ALA A 34 -10.75 18.35 -5.45
CA ALA A 34 -9.92 18.85 -4.35
C ALA A 34 -9.99 17.91 -3.14
N SER A 35 -8.90 17.81 -2.37
CA SER A 35 -8.83 17.09 -1.10
C SER A 35 -7.76 17.70 -0.18
N VAL A 36 -7.66 17.21 1.07
CA VAL A 36 -6.57 17.58 1.98
C VAL A 36 -5.23 16.98 1.50
N SER A 37 -4.13 17.50 2.04
CA SER A 37 -2.75 17.13 1.67
C SER A 37 -2.40 15.64 1.77
N LEU A 38 -3.27 14.80 2.36
CA LEU A 38 -3.12 13.34 2.34
C LEU A 38 -2.99 12.79 0.92
N VAL A 39 -3.71 13.36 -0.06
CA VAL A 39 -3.63 12.92 -1.47
C VAL A 39 -2.28 13.25 -2.10
N ALA A 40 -1.67 14.37 -1.71
CA ALA A 40 -0.35 14.75 -2.21
C ALA A 40 0.70 13.69 -1.83
N VAL A 41 0.63 13.17 -0.59
CA VAL A 41 1.53 12.09 -0.13
C VAL A 41 1.39 10.85 -1.02
N VAL A 42 0.16 10.43 -1.36
CA VAL A 42 -0.07 9.27 -2.23
C VAL A 42 0.43 9.53 -3.66
N GLY A 43 0.23 10.74 -4.19
CA GLY A 43 0.69 11.13 -5.53
C GLY A 43 2.21 11.10 -5.71
N ASP A 44 2.96 11.24 -4.62
CA ASP A 44 4.42 11.18 -4.61
C ASP A 44 4.97 9.75 -4.42
N LEU A 45 4.10 8.74 -4.23
CA LEU A 45 4.50 7.34 -4.09
C LEU A 45 4.53 6.61 -5.43
N PHE A 46 5.52 5.71 -5.57
CA PHE A 46 5.45 4.66 -6.58
C PHE A 46 4.52 3.54 -6.08
N LEU A 47 3.38 3.35 -6.74
CA LEU A 47 2.42 2.29 -6.39
C LEU A 47 2.81 0.97 -7.06
N VAL A 48 3.07 -0.05 -6.24
CA VAL A 48 3.31 -1.42 -6.71
C VAL A 48 1.96 -2.11 -6.92
N GLU A 49 1.70 -2.57 -8.14
CA GLU A 49 0.46 -3.29 -8.46
C GLU A 49 0.43 -4.68 -7.79
N VAL A 50 -0.70 -5.01 -7.18
CA VAL A 50 -0.93 -6.31 -6.54
C VAL A 50 -1.54 -7.28 -7.55
N GLY A 51 -0.68 -7.86 -8.39
CA GLY A 51 -1.05 -8.89 -9.36
C GLY A 51 -0.92 -10.32 -8.82
N ALA A 52 -1.37 -11.30 -9.61
CA ALA A 52 -1.34 -12.72 -9.23
C ALA A 52 0.07 -13.24 -8.87
N GLU A 53 1.10 -12.77 -9.57
CA GLU A 53 2.50 -13.14 -9.28
C GLU A 53 2.94 -12.62 -7.90
N LEU A 54 2.61 -11.36 -7.57
CA LEU A 54 2.92 -10.78 -6.27
C LEU A 54 2.18 -11.52 -5.15
N ILE A 55 0.94 -11.94 -5.39
CA ILE A 55 0.15 -12.73 -4.45
C ILE A 55 0.77 -14.12 -4.22
N ALA A 56 1.31 -14.76 -5.26
CA ALA A 56 2.02 -16.02 -5.12
C ALA A 56 3.29 -15.84 -4.27
N GLU A 57 4.11 -14.82 -4.57
CA GLU A 57 5.29 -14.47 -3.78
C GLU A 57 4.95 -14.18 -2.31
N ALA A 58 3.85 -13.45 -2.07
CA ALA A 58 3.37 -13.16 -0.72
C ALA A 58 2.89 -14.42 0.01
N SER A 59 2.26 -15.36 -0.70
CA SER A 59 1.80 -16.63 -0.11
C SER A 59 2.99 -17.45 0.41
N ASP A 60 4.07 -17.55 -0.36
CA ASP A 60 5.31 -18.22 0.08
C ASP A 60 5.91 -17.55 1.33
N LEU A 61 5.80 -16.21 1.44
CA LEU A 61 6.27 -15.46 2.61
C LEU A 61 5.38 -15.67 3.84
N VAL A 62 4.08 -15.86 3.68
CA VAL A 62 3.20 -16.24 4.81
C VAL A 62 3.68 -17.54 5.44
N GLU A 63 4.03 -18.54 4.62
CA GLU A 63 4.50 -19.83 5.11
C GLU A 63 5.91 -19.75 5.70
N THR A 64 6.83 -19.07 5.01
CA THR A 64 8.26 -19.06 5.39
C THR A 64 8.61 -18.08 6.50
N GLU A 65 7.87 -16.98 6.64
CA GLU A 65 8.11 -15.93 7.63
C GLU A 65 7.03 -15.85 8.73
N ALA A 66 5.98 -16.68 8.65
CA ALA A 66 4.84 -16.68 9.56
C ALA A 66 4.13 -15.30 9.68
N LEU A 67 4.11 -14.54 8.56
CA LEU A 67 3.49 -13.22 8.48
C LEU A 67 1.98 -13.31 8.23
N ARG A 68 1.24 -12.25 8.56
CA ARG A 68 -0.15 -12.10 8.08
C ARG A 68 -0.11 -11.83 6.58
N GLY A 69 -1.16 -12.22 5.86
CA GLY A 69 -1.21 -12.06 4.40
C GLY A 69 -0.94 -10.62 3.92
N TYR A 70 -1.48 -9.61 4.62
CA TYR A 70 -1.23 -8.22 4.29
C TYR A 70 0.23 -7.80 4.46
N ASP A 71 0.88 -8.25 5.54
CA ASP A 71 2.29 -7.97 5.83
C ASP A 71 3.21 -8.66 4.82
N ALA A 72 2.86 -9.89 4.42
CA ALA A 72 3.56 -10.63 3.39
C ALA A 72 3.46 -9.98 2.00
N VAL A 73 2.32 -9.36 1.65
CA VAL A 73 2.16 -8.59 0.41
C VAL A 73 3.10 -7.38 0.39
N HIS A 74 3.21 -6.65 1.49
CA HIS A 74 4.16 -5.52 1.59
C HIS A 74 5.60 -5.97 1.48
N LEU A 75 5.96 -7.08 2.15
CA LEU A 75 7.30 -7.64 2.05
C LEU A 75 7.63 -8.13 0.63
N ALA A 76 6.70 -8.83 -0.03
CA ALA A 76 6.85 -9.26 -1.42
C ALA A 76 7.06 -8.04 -2.35
N ALA A 77 6.25 -6.99 -2.19
CA ALA A 77 6.35 -5.78 -3.00
C ALA A 77 7.73 -5.11 -2.85
N ALA A 78 8.22 -5.00 -1.61
CA ALA A 78 9.55 -4.45 -1.32
C ALA A 78 10.67 -5.26 -1.97
N LEU A 79 10.61 -6.60 -1.89
CA LEU A 79 11.58 -7.48 -2.52
C LEU A 79 11.55 -7.36 -4.04
N ARG A 80 10.36 -7.30 -4.64
CA ARG A 80 10.16 -7.21 -6.09
C ARG A 80 10.74 -5.95 -6.70
N ILE A 81 10.64 -4.81 -6.01
CA ILE A 81 11.24 -3.56 -6.46
C ILE A 81 12.72 -3.42 -6.07
N GLY A 82 13.29 -4.40 -5.36
CA GLY A 82 14.67 -4.34 -4.86
C GLY A 82 14.88 -3.24 -3.83
N ALA A 83 13.93 -3.02 -2.93
CA ALA A 83 14.03 -1.99 -1.91
C ALA A 83 15.25 -2.21 -1.01
N SER A 84 16.03 -1.16 -0.77
CA SER A 84 17.20 -1.23 0.13
C SER A 84 16.82 -1.08 1.61
N VAL A 85 15.69 -0.42 1.88
CA VAL A 85 15.18 -0.14 3.24
C VAL A 85 13.70 -0.51 3.31
N PHE A 86 13.32 -1.28 4.33
CA PHE A 86 11.94 -1.59 4.67
C PHE A 86 11.55 -0.88 5.96
N THR A 87 10.42 -0.18 5.98
CA THR A 87 9.93 0.53 7.17
C THR A 87 8.56 -0.01 7.58
N SER A 88 8.41 -0.38 8.85
CA SER A 88 7.14 -0.80 9.43
C SER A 88 7.16 -0.63 10.95
N SER A 89 6.01 -0.30 11.53
CA SER A 89 5.82 -0.31 12.98
C SER A 89 5.70 -1.72 13.55
N ASP A 90 5.48 -2.73 12.71
CA ASP A 90 5.43 -4.14 13.08
C ASP A 90 6.83 -4.77 13.07
N SER A 91 7.27 -5.27 14.22
CA SER A 91 8.58 -5.90 14.37
C SER A 91 8.69 -7.21 13.62
N ALA A 92 7.62 -8.00 13.50
CA ALA A 92 7.67 -9.27 12.77
C ALA A 92 7.96 -9.04 11.27
N SER A 93 7.29 -8.05 10.68
CA SER A 93 7.57 -7.59 9.31
C SER A 93 9.00 -7.07 9.14
N CYS A 94 9.50 -6.28 10.09
CA CYS A 94 10.89 -5.80 10.06
C CYS A 94 11.88 -6.97 10.13
N ASP A 95 11.71 -7.90 11.06
CA ASP A 95 12.62 -9.02 11.22
C ASP A 95 12.65 -9.91 9.97
N ALA A 96 11.50 -10.11 9.31
CA ALA A 96 11.41 -10.81 8.03
C ALA A 96 12.17 -10.07 6.92
N ALA A 97 11.97 -8.74 6.81
CA ALA A 97 12.71 -7.92 5.85
C ALA A 97 14.23 -7.98 6.06
N ALA A 98 14.69 -7.93 7.32
CA ALA A 98 16.09 -8.04 7.67
C ALA A 98 16.70 -9.40 7.29
N ARG A 99 15.97 -10.51 7.52
CA ARG A 99 16.39 -11.86 7.08
C ARG A 99 16.53 -11.97 5.55
N ARG A 100 15.80 -11.15 4.81
CA ARG A 100 15.88 -11.05 3.34
C ARG A 100 16.95 -10.06 2.86
N GLY A 101 17.73 -9.49 3.77
CA GLY A 101 18.90 -8.66 3.47
C GLY A 101 18.63 -7.16 3.35
N MET A 102 17.43 -6.69 3.70
CA MET A 102 17.10 -5.26 3.70
C MET A 102 17.54 -4.59 5.01
N HIS A 103 17.87 -3.29 4.94
CA HIS A 103 17.91 -2.47 6.14
C HIS A 103 16.49 -2.22 6.64
N VAL A 104 16.31 -2.09 7.96
CA VAL A 104 15.00 -1.89 8.57
C VAL A 104 14.95 -0.61 9.37
N ALA A 105 13.83 0.10 9.28
CA ALA A 105 13.55 1.30 10.06
C ALA A 105 12.17 1.16 10.71
N ASN A 106 12.13 0.85 12.01
CA ASN A 106 10.88 0.82 12.75
C ASN A 106 10.62 2.20 13.39
N PRO A 107 9.57 2.94 12.99
CA PRO A 107 9.33 4.31 13.48
C PRO A 107 8.91 4.37 14.95
N LEU A 108 8.65 3.23 15.59
CA LEU A 108 8.34 3.13 17.02
C LEU A 108 9.57 2.82 17.88
N VAL A 109 10.70 2.49 17.26
CA VAL A 109 11.97 2.21 17.94
C VAL A 109 12.90 3.39 17.68
N VAL A 110 13.16 4.16 18.73
CA VAL A 110 14.03 5.36 18.71
C VAL A 110 15.47 4.99 18.96
#